data_AF-A0A3E5FR80-F1
#
_entry.id   AF-A0A3E5FR80-F1
#
_cell.length_a   1.000
_cell.length_b   1.000
_cell.length_c   1.000
_cell.angle_alpha   90.00
_cell.angle_beta   90.00
_cell.angle_gamma   90.00
#
_symmetry.space_group_name_H-M   'P 1'
#
loop_
_entity.id
_entity.type
_entity.pdbx_description
1 polymer ?
#
loop_
_entity_poly.entity_id
_entity_poly.type
_entity_poly.pdbx_seq_one_letter_code
_entity_poly.pdbx_strand_id
1 'polypeptide(L)'
;MKKVFSYNANIEKNAYMNWRTNKYEEIHNMNVVAEGFIEGASILIQECLEDNCDTKADILIFPILFSINHSIEVYAKSICWSLNVLLGNNSKFNKNHDIRGIWLTAKQKIKDFGFGVGREEDDFKNMIITTDKYIDEIFNVIKNEDINNAYHNIDFSRYPINNRWENHFYIKSFDNVTVDLENLYMIVEDIKQCLNRLSGYYCQLVSQKEEISD
;
A
#
# COMPACT_ATOMS: atom_id res chain seq x y z
N MET A 1 -2.15 -10.86 -34.29
CA MET A 1 -1.45 -10.39 -33.06
C MET A 1 -1.17 -11.58 -32.16
N LYS A 2 0.01 -11.61 -31.51
CA LYS A 2 0.33 -12.62 -30.49
C LYS A 2 -0.47 -12.33 -29.21
N LYS A 3 -0.81 -13.34 -28.42
CA LYS A 3 -1.48 -13.15 -27.12
C LYS A 3 -0.55 -12.44 -26.13
N VAL A 4 -1.08 -11.59 -25.26
CA VAL A 4 -0.31 -10.91 -24.18
C VAL A 4 0.31 -11.95 -23.24
N PHE A 5 -0.48 -12.91 -22.77
CA PHE A 5 -0.02 -14.04 -21.95
C PHE A 5 0.60 -15.12 -22.83
N SER A 6 1.78 -14.84 -23.37
CA SER A 6 2.57 -15.80 -24.14
C SER A 6 4.06 -15.59 -23.96
N TYR A 7 4.82 -16.66 -24.02
CA TYR A 7 6.25 -16.63 -23.79
C TYR A 7 7.01 -15.96 -24.94
N ASN A 8 7.91 -15.03 -24.62
CA ASN A 8 8.90 -14.45 -25.51
C ASN A 8 10.15 -15.33 -25.54
N ALA A 9 10.66 -15.67 -26.73
CA ALA A 9 11.87 -16.49 -26.86
C ALA A 9 13.12 -15.84 -26.23
N ASN A 10 13.15 -14.50 -26.14
CA ASN A 10 14.14 -13.80 -25.33
C ASN A 10 13.64 -13.72 -23.88
N ILE A 11 14.34 -14.43 -22.97
CA ILE A 11 14.00 -14.55 -21.55
C ILE A 11 13.90 -13.17 -20.87
N GLU A 12 14.84 -12.26 -21.15
CA GLU A 12 14.91 -10.89 -20.61
C GLU A 12 13.70 -10.02 -20.99
N LYS A 13 12.91 -10.46 -21.98
CA LYS A 13 11.69 -9.77 -22.45
C LYS A 13 10.41 -10.41 -21.90
N ASN A 14 10.53 -11.32 -20.93
CA ASN A 14 9.39 -11.87 -20.20
C ASN A 14 9.28 -11.26 -18.81
N ALA A 15 8.06 -10.93 -18.41
CA ALA A 15 7.70 -10.78 -17.01
C ALA A 15 6.97 -12.05 -16.56
N TYR A 16 7.32 -12.56 -15.38
CA TYR A 16 6.77 -13.79 -14.84
C TYR A 16 5.89 -13.49 -13.63
N MET A 17 4.57 -13.59 -13.79
CA MET A 17 3.61 -13.26 -12.72
C MET A 17 3.76 -14.12 -11.46
N ASN A 18 4.35 -15.31 -11.59
CA ASN A 18 4.50 -16.28 -10.51
C ASN A 18 5.95 -16.58 -10.09
N TRP A 19 6.93 -15.79 -10.55
CA TRP A 19 8.33 -16.05 -10.22
C TRP A 19 8.68 -15.70 -8.78
N ARG A 20 8.01 -14.70 -8.22
CA ARG A 20 8.18 -14.24 -6.84
C ARG A 20 7.08 -14.74 -5.89
N THR A 21 6.05 -15.42 -6.40
CA THR A 21 4.91 -15.93 -5.61
C THR A 21 4.88 -17.44 -5.55
N ASN A 22 4.20 -18.00 -4.55
CA ASN A 22 4.11 -19.43 -4.29
C ASN A 22 2.65 -19.85 -4.04
N LYS A 23 2.22 -20.97 -4.63
CA LYS A 23 0.85 -21.50 -4.49
C LYS A 23 0.41 -21.70 -3.03
N TYR A 24 1.35 -21.98 -2.13
CA TYR A 24 1.05 -22.35 -0.74
C TYR A 24 1.32 -21.21 0.27
N GLU A 25 1.83 -20.07 -0.18
CA GLU A 25 2.24 -18.97 0.72
C GLU A 25 1.38 -17.72 0.46
N GLU A 26 0.10 -17.77 0.84
CA GLU A 26 -0.86 -16.71 0.50
C GLU A 26 -0.46 -15.33 1.07
N ILE A 27 0.07 -15.28 2.30
CA ILE A 27 0.54 -14.05 2.95
C ILE A 27 1.76 -13.47 2.22
N HIS A 28 2.74 -14.32 1.89
CA HIS A 28 3.91 -13.92 1.11
C HIS A 28 3.51 -13.35 -0.25
N ASN A 29 2.55 -13.97 -0.93
CA ASN A 29 2.05 -13.48 -2.21
C ASN A 29 1.44 -12.06 -2.10
N MET A 30 0.75 -11.76 -0.99
CA MET A 30 0.25 -10.40 -0.76
C MET A 30 1.40 -9.40 -0.62
N ASN A 31 2.46 -9.75 0.10
CA ASN A 31 3.64 -8.89 0.25
C ASN A 31 4.30 -8.60 -1.10
N VAL A 32 4.46 -9.63 -1.94
CA VAL A 32 5.06 -9.50 -3.29
C VAL A 32 4.22 -8.57 -4.18
N VAL A 33 2.90 -8.71 -4.15
CA VAL A 33 2.00 -7.84 -4.92
C VAL A 33 2.04 -6.40 -4.40
N ALA A 34 2.00 -6.21 -3.08
CA ALA A 34 2.08 -4.88 -2.46
C ALA A 34 3.40 -4.17 -2.83
N GLU A 35 4.52 -4.89 -2.78
CA GLU A 35 5.84 -4.39 -3.16
C GLU A 35 5.86 -3.92 -4.62
N GLY A 36 5.29 -4.71 -5.53
CA GLY A 36 5.24 -4.36 -6.95
C GLY A 36 4.48 -3.05 -7.23
N PHE A 37 3.40 -2.78 -6.49
CA PHE A 37 2.67 -1.51 -6.64
C PHE A 37 3.47 -0.31 -6.18
N ILE A 38 4.10 -0.36 -5.01
CA ILE A 38 4.87 0.78 -4.51
C ILE A 38 6.19 0.98 -5.26
N GLU A 39 6.82 -0.10 -5.73
CA GLU A 39 7.99 -0.03 -6.61
C GLU A 39 7.63 0.64 -7.94
N GLY A 40 6.52 0.23 -8.55
CA GLY A 40 6.03 0.86 -9.77
C GLY A 40 5.72 2.35 -9.59
N ALA A 41 5.14 2.74 -8.45
CA ALA A 41 4.93 4.15 -8.13
C ALA A 41 6.25 4.92 -8.00
N SER A 42 7.23 4.35 -7.29
CA SER A 42 8.55 4.96 -7.09
C SER A 42 9.27 5.21 -8.43
N ILE A 43 9.31 4.20 -9.31
CA ILE A 43 9.88 4.33 -10.67
C ILE A 43 9.16 5.41 -11.48
N LEU A 44 7.83 5.44 -11.47
CA LEU A 44 7.07 6.46 -12.21
C LEU A 44 7.33 7.88 -11.70
N ILE A 45 7.52 8.05 -10.38
CA ILE A 45 7.86 9.35 -9.80
C ILE A 45 9.26 9.78 -10.25
N GLN A 46 10.25 8.87 -10.20
CA GLN A 46 11.61 9.15 -10.68
C GLN A 46 11.60 9.59 -12.14
N GLU A 47 10.89 8.87 -13.01
CA GLU A 47 10.80 9.19 -14.44
C GLU A 47 10.18 10.57 -14.70
N CYS A 48 9.25 11.01 -13.84
CA CYS A 48 8.70 12.36 -13.89
C CYS A 48 9.71 13.41 -13.38
N LEU A 49 10.48 13.10 -12.34
CA LEU A 49 11.50 14.00 -11.79
C LEU A 49 12.69 14.16 -12.74
N GLU A 50 13.05 13.12 -13.47
CA GLU A 50 14.12 13.16 -14.48
C GLU A 50 13.77 14.05 -15.66
N ASP A 51 12.53 13.96 -16.16
CA ASP A 51 12.03 14.81 -17.24
C ASP A 51 10.49 14.91 -17.20
N ASN A 52 9.98 16.13 -17.08
CA ASN A 52 8.55 16.44 -17.16
C ASN A 52 8.25 17.53 -18.21
N CYS A 53 9.10 17.71 -19.22
CA CYS A 53 8.90 18.76 -20.23
C CYS A 53 7.61 18.58 -21.04
N ASP A 54 7.13 17.34 -21.17
CA ASP A 54 5.89 16.96 -21.83
C ASP A 54 4.67 16.92 -20.89
N THR A 55 4.82 17.34 -19.63
CA THR A 55 3.79 17.31 -18.58
C THR A 55 3.28 15.90 -18.24
N LYS A 56 4.08 14.84 -18.48
CA LYS A 56 3.71 13.44 -18.17
C LYS A 56 3.28 13.23 -16.72
N ALA A 57 3.80 14.02 -15.78
CA ALA A 57 3.41 13.97 -14.37
C ALA A 57 1.90 14.15 -14.17
N ASP A 58 1.25 15.02 -14.95
CA ASP A 58 -0.18 15.32 -14.80
C ASP A 58 -1.05 14.12 -15.20
N ILE A 59 -0.53 13.24 -16.06
CA ILE A 59 -1.15 11.99 -16.47
C ILE A 59 -0.85 10.88 -15.45
N LEU A 60 0.40 10.82 -14.99
CA LEU A 60 0.91 9.73 -14.17
C LEU A 60 0.59 9.88 -12.68
N ILE A 61 0.22 11.08 -12.20
CA ILE A 61 -0.06 11.30 -10.77
C ILE A 61 -1.20 10.44 -10.25
N PHE A 62 -2.24 10.20 -11.06
CA PHE A 62 -3.37 9.34 -10.69
C PHE A 62 -2.97 7.87 -10.50
N PRO A 63 -2.33 7.18 -11.48
CA PRO A 63 -1.85 5.82 -11.26
C PRO A 63 -0.76 5.71 -10.19
N ILE A 64 0.08 6.74 -10.00
CA ILE A 64 1.06 6.80 -8.88
C ILE A 64 0.31 6.75 -7.54
N LEU A 65 -0.62 7.68 -7.29
CA LEU A 65 -1.37 7.74 -6.04
C LEU A 65 -2.24 6.50 -5.81
N PHE A 66 -2.84 5.94 -6.87
CA PHE A 66 -3.54 4.66 -6.79
C PHE A 66 -2.60 3.54 -6.32
N SER A 67 -1.42 3.43 -6.91
CA SER A 67 -0.47 2.36 -6.61
C SER A 67 0.07 2.45 -5.18
N ILE A 68 0.37 3.67 -4.70
CA ILE A 68 0.79 3.91 -3.30
C ILE A 68 -0.32 3.49 -2.33
N ASN A 69 -1.54 4.02 -2.52
CA ASN A 69 -2.68 3.69 -1.67
C ASN A 69 -2.98 2.20 -1.65
N HIS A 70 -2.96 1.56 -2.82
CA HIS A 70 -3.24 0.14 -2.93
C HIS A 70 -2.14 -0.71 -2.28
N SER A 71 -0.87 -0.34 -2.44
CA SER A 71 0.24 -1.02 -1.75
C SER A 71 0.08 -0.98 -0.22
N ILE A 72 -0.24 0.20 0.34
CA ILE A 72 -0.49 0.36 1.78
C ILE A 72 -1.64 -0.55 2.23
N GLU A 73 -2.75 -0.59 1.48
CA GLU A 73 -3.89 -1.45 1.76
C GLU A 73 -3.50 -2.93 1.80
N VAL A 74 -2.77 -3.41 0.78
CA VAL A 74 -2.37 -4.82 0.66
C VAL A 74 -1.37 -5.20 1.76
N TYR A 75 -0.38 -4.35 2.04
CA TYR A 75 0.55 -4.57 3.15
C TYR A 75 -0.17 -4.62 4.50
N ALA A 76 -1.08 -3.68 4.78
CA ALA A 76 -1.82 -3.65 6.03
C ALA A 76 -2.73 -4.89 6.20
N LYS A 77 -3.34 -5.37 5.11
CA LYS A 77 -4.10 -6.63 5.09
C LYS A 77 -3.21 -7.85 5.34
N SER A 78 -2.03 -7.90 4.72
CA SER A 78 -1.04 -8.96 4.95
C SER A 78 -0.58 -9.00 6.41
N ILE A 79 -0.21 -7.85 6.97
CA ILE A 79 0.17 -7.71 8.39
C ILE A 79 -0.97 -8.19 9.31
N CYS A 80 -2.21 -7.77 9.05
CA CYS A 80 -3.37 -8.23 9.81
C CYS A 80 -3.55 -9.74 9.77
N TRP A 81 -3.36 -10.35 8.60
CA TRP A 81 -3.48 -11.80 8.44
C TRP A 81 -2.39 -12.52 9.21
N SER A 82 -1.13 -12.10 9.05
CA SER A 82 -0.02 -12.70 9.79
C SER A 82 -0.26 -12.66 11.30
N LEU A 83 -0.67 -11.50 11.82
CA LEU A 83 -0.95 -11.33 13.24
C LEU A 83 -2.15 -12.16 13.70
N ASN A 84 -3.18 -12.33 12.87
CA ASN A 84 -4.28 -13.23 13.21
C ASN A 84 -3.82 -14.69 13.35
N VAL A 85 -2.98 -15.18 12.43
CA VAL A 85 -2.39 -16.53 12.56
C VAL A 85 -1.55 -16.64 13.83
N LEU A 86 -0.71 -15.64 14.10
CA LEU A 86 0.19 -15.64 15.26
C LEU A 86 -0.59 -15.61 16.58
N LEU A 87 -1.66 -14.81 16.67
CA LEU A 87 -2.55 -14.69 17.83
C LEU A 87 -3.55 -15.86 17.96
N GLY A 88 -3.63 -16.77 16.99
CA GLY A 88 -4.58 -17.89 17.01
C GLY A 88 -6.02 -17.52 16.63
N ASN A 89 -6.21 -16.41 15.90
CA ASN A 89 -7.50 -15.96 15.40
C ASN A 89 -7.83 -16.62 14.04
N ASN A 90 -9.06 -17.11 13.86
CA ASN A 90 -9.51 -17.79 12.62
C ASN A 90 -9.91 -16.82 11.47
N SER A 91 -9.43 -15.59 11.46
CA SER A 91 -9.79 -14.57 10.45
C SER A 91 -8.58 -14.15 9.62
N LYS A 92 -8.76 -13.90 8.32
CA LYS A 92 -7.69 -13.33 7.47
C LYS A 92 -7.52 -11.83 7.74
N PHE A 93 -8.34 -11.01 7.11
CA PHE A 93 -8.37 -9.55 7.26
C PHE A 93 -9.78 -9.01 6.94
N ASN A 94 -10.05 -7.75 7.27
CA ASN A 94 -11.32 -7.11 6.94
C ASN A 94 -11.45 -6.93 5.41
N LYS A 95 -12.62 -7.24 4.84
CA LYS A 95 -12.90 -7.19 3.40
C LYS A 95 -13.17 -5.77 2.88
N ASN A 96 -13.33 -4.78 3.75
CA ASN A 96 -13.49 -3.39 3.31
C ASN A 96 -12.20 -2.85 2.65
N HIS A 97 -12.32 -1.72 1.97
CA HIS A 97 -11.21 -0.98 1.34
C HIS A 97 -10.89 0.31 2.11
N ASP A 98 -11.29 0.38 3.38
CA ASP A 98 -10.98 1.51 4.24
C ASP A 98 -9.54 1.39 4.73
N ILE A 99 -8.61 1.99 3.97
CA ILE A 99 -7.18 1.94 4.23
C ILE A 99 -6.86 2.39 5.66
N ARG A 100 -7.48 3.47 6.14
CA ARG A 100 -7.27 3.99 7.49
C ARG A 100 -7.76 3.01 8.55
N GLY A 101 -8.96 2.46 8.39
CA GLY A 101 -9.50 1.45 9.31
C GLY A 101 -8.69 0.16 9.34
N ILE A 102 -8.24 -0.33 8.18
CA ILE A 102 -7.36 -1.50 8.07
C ILE A 102 -6.02 -1.21 8.76
N TRP A 103 -5.43 -0.05 8.52
CA TRP A 103 -4.16 0.34 9.13
C TRP A 103 -4.27 0.46 10.65
N LEU A 104 -5.33 1.10 11.17
CA LEU A 104 -5.59 1.15 12.61
C LEU A 104 -5.73 -0.26 13.21
N THR A 105 -6.42 -1.17 12.51
CA THR A 105 -6.55 -2.58 12.92
C THR A 105 -5.19 -3.27 12.97
N ALA A 106 -4.34 -3.06 11.96
CA ALA A 106 -2.98 -3.60 11.94
C ALA A 106 -2.16 -3.11 13.14
N LYS A 107 -2.17 -1.79 13.40
CA LYS A 107 -1.48 -1.19 14.56
C LYS A 107 -1.96 -1.76 15.89
N GLN A 108 -3.27 -1.96 16.07
CA GLN A 108 -3.80 -2.57 17.29
C GLN A 108 -3.32 -4.02 17.45
N LYS A 109 -3.35 -4.82 16.38
CA LYS A 109 -2.88 -6.21 16.43
C LYS A 109 -1.38 -6.31 16.71
N ILE A 110 -0.58 -5.38 16.20
CA ILE A 110 0.86 -5.30 16.51
C ILE A 110 1.04 -5.08 18.02
N LYS A 111 0.27 -4.16 18.61
CA LYS A 111 0.27 -3.92 20.06
C LYS A 111 -0.17 -5.14 20.86
N ASP A 112 -1.24 -5.82 20.42
CA ASP A 112 -1.78 -7.00 21.08
C ASP A 112 -0.80 -8.18 21.04
N PHE A 113 -0.08 -8.36 19.93
CA PHE A 113 0.98 -9.35 19.79
C PHE A 113 2.21 -9.01 20.64
N GLY A 114 2.45 -7.72 20.85
CA GLY A 114 3.52 -7.19 21.67
C GLY A 114 4.80 -6.89 20.90
N PHE A 115 5.61 -6.02 21.50
CA PHE A 115 6.91 -5.63 21.00
C PHE A 115 7.96 -6.44 21.78
N GLY A 116 8.71 -7.29 21.09
CA GLY A 116 9.68 -8.18 21.75
C GLY A 116 10.71 -7.43 22.59
N VAL A 117 11.47 -8.14 23.44
CA VAL A 117 12.51 -7.53 24.29
C VAL A 117 13.48 -6.69 23.44
N GLY A 118 13.66 -5.42 23.80
CA GLY A 118 14.50 -4.45 23.08
C GLY A 118 13.85 -3.83 21.83
N ARG A 119 12.54 -3.99 21.64
CA ARG A 119 11.73 -3.26 20.66
C ARG A 119 10.63 -2.56 21.44
N GLU A 120 10.73 -1.25 21.58
CA GLU A 120 9.78 -0.50 22.40
C GLU A 120 8.62 0.01 21.55
N GLU A 121 7.48 0.33 22.18
CA GLU A 121 6.34 0.90 21.46
C GLU A 121 6.74 2.22 20.76
N ASP A 122 7.68 2.96 21.33
CA ASP A 122 8.15 4.22 20.77
C ASP A 122 9.00 4.02 19.50
N ASP A 123 9.80 2.96 19.43
CA ASP A 123 10.49 2.58 18.18
C ASP A 123 9.49 2.27 17.07
N PHE A 124 8.43 1.53 17.42
CA PHE A 124 7.36 1.24 16.48
C PHE A 124 6.66 2.52 15.99
N LYS A 125 6.28 3.42 16.91
CA LYS A 125 5.66 4.71 16.55
C LYS A 125 6.56 5.53 15.62
N ASN A 126 7.85 5.58 15.90
CA ASN A 126 8.83 6.28 15.05
C ASN A 126 8.93 5.63 13.66
N MET A 127 8.94 4.30 13.60
CA MET A 127 9.01 3.56 12.34
C MET A 127 7.81 3.82 11.43
N ILE A 128 6.61 4.01 11.98
CA ILE A 128 5.38 4.17 11.19
C ILE A 128 4.97 5.63 10.94
N ILE A 129 5.70 6.61 11.47
CA ILE A 129 5.25 8.00 11.52
C ILE A 129 4.97 8.59 10.13
N THR A 130 5.79 8.25 9.13
CA THR A 130 5.60 8.73 7.75
C THR A 130 4.34 8.13 7.13
N THR A 131 4.11 6.83 7.33
CA THR A 131 2.88 6.14 6.89
C THR A 131 1.64 6.74 7.55
N ASP A 132 1.67 7.02 8.85
CA ASP A 132 0.57 7.65 9.58
C ASP A 132 0.25 9.04 9.02
N LYS A 133 1.28 9.88 8.86
CA LYS A 133 1.12 11.23 8.32
C LYS A 133 0.53 11.23 6.90
N TYR A 134 1.01 10.34 6.03
CA TYR A 134 0.49 10.22 4.67
C TYR A 134 -0.99 9.81 4.65
N ILE A 135 -1.36 8.78 5.41
CA ILE A 135 -2.77 8.33 5.48
C ILE A 135 -3.65 9.44 6.04
N ASP A 136 -3.21 10.14 7.08
CA ASP A 136 -3.97 11.25 7.67
C ASP A 136 -4.10 12.43 6.69
N GLU A 137 -3.06 12.75 5.92
CA GLU A 137 -3.12 13.78 4.86
C GLU A 137 -4.15 13.41 3.79
N ILE A 138 -4.08 12.20 3.23
CA ILE A 138 -5.04 11.72 2.23
C ILE A 138 -6.47 11.82 2.75
N PHE A 139 -6.72 11.33 3.97
CA PHE A 139 -8.06 11.39 4.57
C PHE A 139 -8.52 12.82 4.86
N ASN A 140 -7.59 13.74 5.16
CA ASN A 140 -7.90 15.15 5.31
C ASN A 140 -8.23 15.85 4.00
N VAL A 141 -7.66 15.42 2.88
CA VAL A 141 -7.93 15.99 1.55
C VAL A 141 -9.24 15.46 0.98
N ILE A 142 -9.54 14.17 1.15
CA ILE A 142 -10.73 13.55 0.55
C ILE A 142 -11.98 13.64 1.43
N LYS A 143 -11.88 14.17 2.66
CA LYS A 143 -13.06 14.39 3.50
C LYS A 143 -13.97 15.42 2.83
N ASN A 144 -15.25 15.08 2.71
CA ASN A 144 -16.26 16.09 2.34
C ASN A 144 -16.56 16.97 3.58
N GLU A 145 -17.01 16.36 4.68
CA GLU A 145 -17.41 17.04 5.93
C GLU A 145 -17.05 16.23 7.18
N ASP A 146 -17.15 14.90 7.09
CA ASP A 146 -16.81 13.96 8.16
C ASP A 146 -15.66 13.05 7.72
N ILE A 147 -14.59 13.02 8.52
CA ILE A 147 -13.43 12.15 8.31
C ILE A 147 -13.82 10.67 8.36
N ASN A 148 -14.87 10.30 9.09
CA ASN A 148 -15.36 8.93 9.16
C ASN A 148 -16.00 8.47 7.85
N ASN A 149 -16.36 9.39 6.95
CA ASN A 149 -16.92 9.09 5.63
C ASN A 149 -15.90 9.28 4.49
N ALA A 150 -14.68 9.72 4.81
CA ALA A 150 -13.62 9.97 3.83
C ALA A 150 -13.22 8.70 3.06
N TYR A 151 -13.33 7.53 3.67
CA TYR A 151 -13.01 6.24 3.02
C TYR A 151 -13.87 5.97 1.78
N HIS A 152 -15.07 6.56 1.68
CA HIS A 152 -15.90 6.46 0.46
C HIS A 152 -15.30 7.19 -0.74
N ASN A 153 -14.34 8.08 -0.52
CA ASN A 153 -13.71 8.91 -1.53
C ASN A 153 -12.26 8.47 -1.82
N ILE A 154 -11.80 7.33 -1.26
CA ILE A 154 -10.44 6.82 -1.45
C ILE A 154 -10.15 6.39 -2.91
N ASP A 155 -11.21 6.28 -3.71
CA ASP A 155 -11.19 6.00 -5.14
C ASP A 155 -10.89 7.22 -6.02
N PHE A 156 -10.57 8.39 -5.43
CA PHE A 156 -10.29 9.64 -6.15
C PHE A 156 -9.18 9.53 -7.21
N SER A 157 -8.23 8.61 -7.02
CA SER A 157 -7.14 8.36 -7.95
C SER A 157 -7.53 7.44 -9.11
N ARG A 158 -8.73 6.85 -9.07
CA ARG A 158 -9.28 5.97 -10.12
C ARG A 158 -10.40 6.62 -10.91
N TYR A 159 -11.25 7.40 -10.23
CA TYR A 159 -12.42 8.01 -10.82
C TYR A 159 -12.48 9.50 -10.49
N PRO A 160 -13.04 10.34 -11.38
CA PRO A 160 -13.28 11.76 -11.11
C PRO A 160 -14.50 12.01 -10.21
N ILE A 161 -15.32 10.97 -10.00
CA ILE A 161 -16.53 10.98 -9.18
C ILE A 161 -16.54 9.77 -8.24
N ASN A 162 -17.13 9.96 -7.05
CA ASN A 162 -17.31 8.87 -6.09
C ASN A 162 -18.57 8.03 -6.37
N ASN A 163 -18.81 7.02 -5.53
CA ASN A 163 -19.99 6.16 -5.60
C ASN A 163 -21.35 6.86 -5.37
N ARG A 164 -21.35 8.13 -4.96
CA ARG A 164 -22.52 9.00 -4.81
C ARG A 164 -22.69 9.96 -6.00
N TRP A 165 -21.90 9.80 -7.06
CA TRP A 165 -21.87 10.71 -8.23
C TRP A 165 -21.44 12.14 -7.89
N GLU A 166 -20.67 12.31 -6.83
CA GLU A 166 -20.09 13.60 -6.44
C GLU A 166 -18.66 13.70 -6.96
N ASN A 167 -18.30 14.86 -7.52
CA ASN A 167 -16.93 15.16 -7.93
C ASN A 167 -15.95 15.05 -6.74
N HIS A 168 -14.73 14.55 -7.00
CA HIS A 168 -13.64 14.59 -6.03
C HIS A 168 -13.06 16.02 -5.88
N PHE A 169 -12.28 16.21 -4.81
CA PHE A 169 -11.75 17.51 -4.39
C PHE A 169 -11.06 18.28 -5.51
N TYR A 170 -10.22 17.63 -6.31
CA TYR A 170 -9.45 18.27 -7.38
C TYR A 170 -10.32 18.77 -8.55
N ILE A 171 -11.52 18.21 -8.75
CA ILE A 171 -12.49 18.70 -9.75
C ILE A 171 -13.31 19.87 -9.19
N LYS A 172 -13.52 19.91 -7.87
CA LYS A 172 -14.29 20.95 -7.19
C LYS A 172 -13.49 22.24 -6.98
N SER A 173 -12.16 22.17 -6.99
CA SER A 173 -11.28 23.32 -6.76
C SER A 173 -11.30 24.32 -7.91
N PHE A 174 -11.28 25.61 -7.58
CA PHE A 174 -11.05 26.68 -8.56
C PHE A 174 -9.57 26.82 -8.93
N ASP A 175 -8.68 26.62 -7.95
CA ASP A 175 -7.23 26.64 -8.13
C ASP A 175 -6.68 25.24 -8.43
N ASN A 176 -5.49 25.20 -9.03
CA ASN A 176 -4.77 23.95 -9.27
C ASN A 176 -4.47 23.25 -7.94
N VAL A 177 -4.79 21.95 -7.87
CA VAL A 177 -4.33 21.08 -6.79
C VAL A 177 -3.06 20.37 -7.26
N THR A 178 -1.94 20.70 -6.63
CA THR A 178 -0.61 20.20 -7.01
C THR A 178 -0.11 19.15 -6.04
N VAL A 179 0.71 18.22 -6.54
CA VAL A 179 1.46 17.26 -5.71
C VAL A 179 2.96 17.51 -5.92
N ASP A 180 3.68 17.69 -4.83
CA ASP A 180 5.13 17.81 -4.84
C ASP A 180 5.76 16.42 -5.06
N LEU A 181 6.31 16.18 -6.25
CA LEU A 181 6.86 14.88 -6.63
C LEU A 181 8.15 14.53 -5.88
N GLU A 182 8.99 15.51 -5.54
CA GLU A 182 10.23 15.26 -4.78
C GLU A 182 9.88 14.81 -3.36
N ASN A 183 8.96 15.53 -2.71
CA ASN A 183 8.48 15.15 -1.39
C ASN A 183 7.70 13.82 -1.43
N LEU A 184 6.87 13.60 -2.45
CA LEU A 184 6.15 12.34 -2.63
C LEU A 184 7.12 11.16 -2.76
N TYR A 185 8.20 11.30 -3.53
CA TYR A 185 9.23 10.27 -3.67
C TYR A 185 9.84 9.87 -2.32
N MET A 186 10.21 10.87 -1.51
CA MET A 186 10.77 10.62 -0.17
C MET A 186 9.77 9.89 0.74
N ILE A 187 8.50 10.32 0.74
CA ILE A 187 7.43 9.67 1.50
C ILE A 187 7.23 8.22 1.05
N VAL A 188 7.23 7.98 -0.26
CA VAL A 188 7.02 6.64 -0.84
C VAL A 188 8.13 5.68 -0.46
N GLU A 189 9.39 6.11 -0.51
CA GLU A 189 10.53 5.27 -0.12
C GLU A 189 10.50 4.93 1.38
N ASP A 190 10.14 5.88 2.24
CA ASP A 190 9.95 5.64 3.67
C ASP A 190 8.82 4.63 3.95
N ILE A 191 7.66 4.81 3.30
CA ILE A 191 6.51 3.90 3.42
C ILE A 191 6.88 2.50 2.96
N LYS A 192 7.54 2.39 1.81
CA LYS A 192 8.01 1.13 1.21
C LYS A 192 8.92 0.38 2.18
N GLN A 193 9.96 1.04 2.71
CA GLN A 193 10.89 0.43 3.65
C GLN A 193 10.18 -0.02 4.94
N CYS A 194 9.30 0.83 5.48
CA CYS A 194 8.56 0.54 6.70
C CYS A 194 7.63 -0.68 6.54
N LEU A 195 6.75 -0.65 5.54
CA LEU A 195 5.74 -1.69 5.36
C LEU A 195 6.33 -3.02 4.88
N ASN A 196 7.37 -2.99 4.03
CA ASN A 196 8.10 -4.20 3.65
C ASN A 196 8.72 -4.87 4.88
N ARG A 197 9.39 -4.10 5.75
CA ARG A 197 10.01 -4.62 6.97
C ARG A 197 8.98 -5.22 7.94
N LEU A 198 7.86 -4.53 8.19
CA LEU A 198 6.81 -5.03 9.08
C LEU A 198 6.16 -6.30 8.52
N SER A 199 5.74 -6.26 7.25
CA SER A 199 5.04 -7.39 6.63
C SER A 199 5.94 -8.61 6.47
N GLY A 200 7.21 -8.42 6.09
CA GLY A 200 8.21 -9.48 6.00
C GLY A 200 8.49 -10.12 7.36
N TYR A 201 8.65 -9.31 8.42
CA TYR A 201 8.87 -9.82 9.78
C TYR A 201 7.72 -10.73 10.25
N TYR A 202 6.47 -10.27 10.15
CA TYR A 202 5.34 -11.08 10.61
C TYR A 202 5.06 -12.28 9.70
N CYS A 203 5.29 -12.16 8.39
CA CYS A 203 5.21 -13.30 7.48
C CYS A 203 6.22 -14.40 7.85
N GLN A 204 7.45 -14.03 8.17
CA GLN A 204 8.49 -14.98 8.59
C GLN A 204 8.11 -15.70 9.89
N LEU A 205 7.54 -14.99 10.87
CA LEU A 205 7.08 -15.61 12.11
C LEU A 205 5.94 -16.61 11.87
N VAL A 206 5.06 -16.35 10.90
CA VAL A 206 4.01 -17.30 10.52
C VAL A 206 4.62 -18.57 9.95
N SER A 207 5.55 -18.45 9.00
CA SER A 207 6.23 -19.61 8.42
C SER A 207 6.91 -20.47 9.50
N GLN A 208 7.59 -19.85 10.47
CA GLN A 208 8.20 -20.56 11.59
C GLN A 208 7.19 -21.28 12.49
N LYS A 209 6.01 -20.68 12.72
CA LYS A 209 4.94 -21.30 13.51
C LYS A 209 4.34 -22.51 12.81
N GLU A 210 4.20 -22.43 11.49
CA GLU A 210 3.69 -23.53 10.65
C GLU A 210 4.69 -24.70 10.60
N GLU A 211 5.98 -24.42 10.44
CA GLU A 211 7.05 -25.45 10.46
C GLU A 211 7.12 -26.25 11.79
N ILE A 212 6.78 -25.63 12.93
CA ILE A 212 6.76 -26.30 14.24
C ILE A 212 5.50 -27.16 14.43
N SER A 213 4.45 -26.90 13.66
CA SER A 213 3.16 -27.58 13.78
C SER A 213 3.04 -28.85 12.92
N ASP A 214 4.01 -29.08 12.03
CA ASP A 214 4.16 -30.26 11.16
C ASP A 214 5.10 -31.32 11.79
#